data_AF-A0A7X4ETN1-F1
#
_entry.id   AF-A0A7X4ETN1-F1
#
_cell.length_a   1.000
_cell.length_b   1.000
_cell.length_c   1.000
_cell.angle_alpha   90.00
_cell.angle_beta   90.00
_cell.angle_gamma   90.00
#
_symmetry.space_group_name_H-M   'P 1'
#
loop_
_entity.id
_entity.type
_entity.pdbx_description
1 polymer ?
#
loop_
_entity_poly.entity_id
_entity_poly.type
_entity_poly.pdbx_seq_one_letter_code
_entity_poly.pdbx_strand_id
1 'polypeptide(L)'
;MPVYDTVDDFEPFTAAYCELTPAAASGGRVPGLIVGADVLAPEGHRPDHGVHIRFNGQIGAVAEFDALRAAYPRAAVLDCRGRAVLSPGFVNAHEHPAFSHAFPDANLNPGYAHRDEWRLGIGGKVQLPSPEAYYYDPGDTESTAILLAMELRHLLGGATAIAGTGGVPGVIRNINRHVRDGDPALYDAEADVTTFPFSFSVVEDLEDECAGGPVHRFPPVGDNLPFMAYV
;
A
#
# COMPACT_ATOMS: atom_id res chain seq x y z
N MET A 1 -3.53 32.78 10.70
CA MET A 1 -3.11 31.67 9.83
C MET A 1 -2.23 32.25 8.75
N PRO A 2 -0.94 31.89 8.63
CA PRO A 2 -0.18 32.29 7.48
C PRO A 2 -0.63 31.43 6.29
N VAL A 3 -1.11 32.10 5.26
CA VAL A 3 -1.26 31.55 3.91
C VAL A 3 0.16 31.35 3.40
N TYR A 4 0.58 30.10 3.22
CA TYR A 4 1.84 29.81 2.51
C TYR A 4 1.57 30.02 1.02
N ASP A 5 1.82 31.23 0.56
CA ASP A 5 1.94 31.59 -0.84
C ASP A 5 3.43 31.66 -1.17
N THR A 6 3.92 30.63 -1.86
CA THR A 6 4.78 30.69 -3.05
C THR A 6 5.46 29.34 -3.25
N VAL A 7 4.98 28.59 -4.24
CA VAL A 7 5.67 27.44 -4.82
C VAL A 7 6.72 27.97 -5.80
N ASP A 8 7.67 28.80 -5.34
CA ASP A 8 8.66 29.44 -6.23
C ASP A 8 10.13 29.16 -5.87
N ASP A 9 10.42 28.35 -4.84
CA ASP A 9 11.79 27.99 -4.45
C ASP A 9 12.18 26.53 -4.78
N PHE A 10 11.44 25.86 -5.67
CA PHE A 10 11.95 24.62 -6.26
C PHE A 10 12.90 24.97 -7.40
N GLU A 11 14.19 25.15 -7.09
CA GLU A 11 15.22 25.06 -8.13
C GLU A 11 15.03 23.72 -8.86
N PRO A 12 14.89 23.72 -10.20
CA PRO A 12 14.75 22.47 -10.93
C PRO A 12 16.02 21.64 -10.66
N PHE A 13 15.84 20.42 -10.19
CA PHE A 13 16.94 19.45 -10.10
C PHE A 13 17.55 19.30 -11.50
N THR A 14 18.68 19.97 -11.73
CA THR A 14 19.35 20.02 -13.04
C THR A 14 20.17 18.76 -13.31
N ALA A 15 20.47 17.97 -12.28
CA ALA A 15 21.07 16.65 -12.39
C ALA A 15 20.00 15.56 -12.23
N ALA A 16 19.93 14.64 -13.20
CA ALA A 16 19.05 13.48 -13.09
C ALA A 16 19.45 12.64 -11.87
N TYR A 17 18.49 12.33 -10.99
CA TYR A 17 18.72 11.53 -9.79
C TYR A 17 19.22 10.10 -10.12
N CYS A 18 18.74 9.55 -11.22
CA CYS A 18 19.23 8.31 -11.82
C CYS A 18 19.49 8.50 -13.31
N GLU A 19 20.40 7.70 -13.87
CA GLU A 19 20.75 7.73 -15.29
C GLU A 19 20.14 6.54 -16.02
N LEU A 20 19.29 6.81 -17.01
CA LEU A 20 18.68 5.79 -17.86
C LEU A 20 19.53 5.57 -19.12
N THR A 21 20.08 4.38 -19.27
CA THR A 21 20.66 3.88 -20.53
C THR A 21 19.65 2.95 -21.21
N PRO A 22 19.13 3.30 -22.39
CA PRO A 22 18.24 2.42 -23.14
C PRO A 22 18.90 1.08 -23.47
N ALA A 23 18.08 0.04 -23.64
CA ALA A 23 18.57 -1.24 -24.13
C ALA A 23 19.23 -1.09 -25.51
N ALA A 24 20.27 -1.89 -25.78
CA ALA A 24 20.93 -1.88 -27.08
C ALA A 24 19.93 -2.22 -28.19
N ALA A 25 19.70 -1.27 -29.10
CA ALA A 25 18.75 -1.43 -30.21
C ALA A 25 19.17 -2.60 -31.10
N SER A 26 18.37 -3.66 -31.08
CA SER A 26 18.43 -4.74 -32.08
C SER A 26 17.04 -5.38 -32.12
N GLY A 27 16.57 -5.76 -33.31
CA GLY A 27 15.20 -6.22 -33.59
C GLY A 27 14.77 -7.54 -32.93
N GLY A 28 15.10 -7.74 -31.65
CA GLY A 28 14.70 -8.85 -30.80
C GLY A 28 14.34 -8.37 -29.39
N ARG A 29 13.90 -9.31 -28.54
CA ARG A 29 13.43 -9.02 -27.18
C ARG A 29 14.53 -8.40 -26.32
N VAL A 30 14.23 -7.29 -25.65
CA VAL A 30 15.09 -6.69 -24.61
C VAL A 30 15.24 -7.70 -23.47
N PRO A 31 16.47 -8.02 -23.01
CA PRO A 31 16.69 -9.06 -22.00
C PRO A 31 16.26 -8.65 -20.59
N GLY A 32 15.81 -7.41 -20.39
CA GLY A 32 15.31 -6.88 -19.13
C GLY A 32 15.82 -5.48 -18.82
N LEU A 33 15.65 -5.08 -17.57
CA LEU A 33 16.13 -3.84 -16.96
C LEU A 33 17.09 -4.19 -15.83
N ILE A 34 18.23 -3.50 -15.75
CA ILE A 34 19.08 -3.48 -14.56
C ILE A 34 18.76 -2.19 -13.80
N VAL A 35 18.45 -2.29 -12.52
CA VAL A 35 18.38 -1.14 -11.61
C VAL A 35 19.59 -1.19 -10.69
N GLY A 36 20.51 -0.25 -10.82
CA GLY A 36 21.69 -0.12 -9.96
C GLY A 36 21.40 0.79 -8.78
N ALA A 37 21.69 0.36 -7.56
CA ALA A 37 21.43 1.09 -6.32
C ALA A 37 22.13 0.37 -5.15
N ASP A 38 22.09 0.96 -3.96
CA ASP A 38 22.38 0.18 -2.74
C ASP A 38 21.20 -0.75 -2.47
N VAL A 39 21.42 -2.06 -2.43
CA VAL A 39 20.33 -3.05 -2.34
C VAL A 39 20.16 -3.52 -0.89
N LEU A 40 18.94 -3.42 -0.37
CA LEU A 40 18.55 -4.08 0.88
C LEU A 40 18.06 -5.50 0.57
N ALA A 41 18.96 -6.46 0.70
CA ALA A 41 18.66 -7.89 0.57
C ALA A 41 18.30 -8.49 1.93
N PRO A 42 17.68 -9.69 1.98
CA PRO A 42 17.42 -10.39 3.25
C PRO A 42 18.67 -10.60 4.11
N GLU A 43 19.85 -10.73 3.48
CA GLU A 43 21.12 -10.90 4.21
C GLU A 43 21.74 -9.58 4.66
N GLY A 44 21.16 -8.44 4.28
CA GLY A 44 21.59 -7.11 4.68
C GLY A 44 21.80 -6.11 3.54
N HIS A 45 22.36 -4.96 3.89
CA HIS A 45 22.70 -3.89 2.98
C HIS A 45 23.88 -4.26 2.07
N ARG A 46 23.71 -4.05 0.76
CA ARG A 46 24.71 -4.34 -0.27
C ARG A 46 24.95 -3.09 -1.14
N PRO A 47 26.03 -2.33 -0.90
CA PRO A 47 26.35 -1.14 -1.69
C PRO A 47 26.76 -1.52 -3.12
N ASP A 48 26.59 -0.60 -4.07
CA ASP A 48 27.02 -0.73 -5.48
C ASP A 48 26.50 -1.98 -6.23
N HIS A 49 25.40 -2.54 -5.73
CA HIS A 49 24.71 -3.67 -6.35
C HIS A 49 23.66 -3.21 -7.37
N GLY A 50 22.95 -4.18 -7.92
CA GLY A 50 21.70 -3.93 -8.61
C GLY A 50 20.79 -5.16 -8.64
N VAL A 51 19.66 -4.98 -9.30
CA VAL A 51 18.70 -6.03 -9.57
C VAL A 51 18.45 -6.07 -11.07
N HIS A 52 18.57 -7.26 -11.67
CA HIS A 52 18.08 -7.51 -13.02
C HIS A 52 16.62 -7.95 -12.95
N ILE A 53 15.76 -7.23 -13.68
CA ILE A 53 14.34 -7.49 -13.82
C ILE A 53 14.09 -8.00 -15.24
N ARG A 54 13.54 -9.20 -15.35
CA ARG A 54 13.17 -9.82 -16.62
C ARG A 54 11.93 -9.14 -17.19
N PHE A 55 11.71 -9.28 -18.50
CA PHE A 55 10.54 -8.69 -19.17
C PHE A 55 9.18 -9.23 -18.67
N ASN A 56 9.17 -10.37 -17.98
CA ASN A 56 7.98 -10.93 -17.34
C ASN A 56 7.77 -10.43 -15.89
N GLY A 57 8.52 -9.43 -15.45
CA GLY A 57 8.43 -8.84 -14.10
C GLY A 57 9.13 -9.63 -13.00
N GLN A 58 9.77 -10.76 -13.30
CA GLN A 58 10.51 -11.55 -12.32
C GLN A 58 11.93 -11.01 -12.09
N ILE A 59 12.41 -11.14 -10.85
CA ILE A 59 13.82 -10.92 -10.53
C ILE A 59 14.66 -12.00 -11.22
N GLY A 60 15.57 -11.57 -12.09
CA GLY A 60 16.49 -12.45 -12.81
C GLY A 60 17.77 -12.74 -12.03
N ALA A 61 18.33 -11.72 -11.39
CA ALA A 61 19.52 -11.80 -10.56
C ALA A 61 19.64 -10.57 -9.63
N VAL A 62 20.34 -10.75 -8.51
CA VAL A 62 20.80 -9.68 -7.62
C VAL A 62 22.31 -9.89 -7.45
N ALA A 63 23.12 -8.91 -7.81
CA ALA A 63 24.57 -8.99 -7.76
C ALA A 63 25.20 -7.59 -7.84
N GLU A 64 26.51 -7.53 -7.70
CA GLU A 64 27.32 -6.34 -8.03
C GLU A 64 26.94 -5.78 -9.40
N PHE A 65 26.83 -4.45 -9.50
CA PHE A 65 26.32 -3.81 -10.71
C PHE A 65 27.13 -4.16 -11.97
N ASP A 66 28.47 -4.16 -11.88
CA ASP A 66 29.33 -4.49 -13.02
C ASP A 66 29.19 -5.96 -13.45
N ALA A 67 28.94 -6.87 -12.50
CA ALA A 67 28.67 -8.27 -12.81
C ALA A 67 27.33 -8.42 -13.55
N LEU A 68 26.29 -7.65 -13.16
CA LEU A 68 25.02 -7.62 -13.89
C LEU A 68 25.18 -7.02 -15.29
N ARG A 69 25.97 -5.95 -15.44
CA ARG A 69 26.26 -5.35 -16.75
C ARG A 69 26.97 -6.34 -17.67
N ALA A 70 27.91 -7.13 -17.14
CA ALA A 70 28.60 -8.17 -17.88
C ALA A 70 27.69 -9.36 -18.24
N ALA A 71 26.82 -9.80 -17.33
CA ALA A 71 25.91 -10.92 -17.55
C ALA A 71 24.74 -10.57 -18.49
N TYR A 72 24.28 -9.31 -18.46
CA TYR A 72 23.15 -8.82 -19.26
C TYR A 72 23.51 -7.57 -20.08
N PRO A 73 24.46 -7.66 -21.02
CA PRO A 73 25.02 -6.50 -21.72
C PRO A 73 24.01 -5.73 -22.57
N ARG A 74 22.89 -6.38 -22.94
CA ARG A 74 21.81 -5.76 -23.75
C ARG A 74 20.62 -5.26 -22.92
N ALA A 75 20.64 -5.40 -21.59
CA ALA A 75 19.56 -4.87 -20.75
C ALA A 75 19.54 -3.34 -20.79
N ALA A 76 18.35 -2.75 -20.63
CA ALA A 76 18.26 -1.35 -20.25
C ALA A 76 18.86 -1.19 -18.84
N VAL A 77 19.35 -0.01 -18.51
CA VAL A 77 19.98 0.27 -17.21
C VAL A 77 19.39 1.54 -16.63
N LEU A 78 18.92 1.48 -15.40
CA LEU A 78 18.60 2.63 -14.57
C LEU A 78 19.65 2.67 -13.44
N ASP A 79 20.65 3.53 -13.57
CA ASP A 79 21.75 3.63 -12.61
C ASP A 79 21.45 4.72 -11.57
N CYS A 80 21.19 4.31 -10.34
CA CYS A 80 20.94 5.14 -9.17
C CYS A 80 22.00 4.91 -8.06
N ARG A 81 23.13 4.27 -8.37
CA ARG A 81 24.15 3.91 -7.36
C ARG A 81 24.67 5.14 -6.64
N GLY A 82 24.94 4.98 -5.33
CA GLY A 82 25.35 6.06 -4.43
C GLY A 82 24.30 7.16 -4.20
N ARG A 83 23.10 7.03 -4.78
CA ARG A 83 22.03 8.03 -4.72
C ARG A 83 20.74 7.46 -4.14
N ALA A 84 20.43 6.19 -4.44
CA ALA A 84 19.20 5.54 -4.01
C ALA A 84 19.47 4.21 -3.30
N VAL A 85 18.49 3.82 -2.47
CA VAL A 85 18.38 2.50 -1.85
C VAL A 85 17.23 1.75 -2.51
N LEU A 86 17.48 0.52 -2.94
CA LEU A 86 16.49 -0.38 -3.50
C LEU A 86 16.11 -1.44 -2.46
N SER A 87 14.86 -1.46 -2.04
CA SER A 87 14.30 -2.44 -1.11
C SER A 87 13.14 -3.21 -1.74
N PRO A 88 12.72 -4.33 -1.15
CA PRO A 88 11.36 -4.83 -1.36
C PRO A 88 10.36 -3.70 -1.09
N GLY A 89 9.32 -3.62 -1.92
CA GLY A 89 8.20 -2.72 -1.64
C GLY A 89 7.45 -3.17 -0.40
N PHE A 90 6.84 -2.23 0.32
CA PHE A 90 6.05 -2.57 1.50
C PHE A 90 4.81 -3.37 1.12
N VAL A 91 4.39 -4.22 2.06
CA VAL A 91 3.11 -4.94 2.00
C VAL A 91 2.24 -4.38 3.11
N ASN A 92 1.17 -3.70 2.75
CA ASN A 92 0.14 -3.32 3.72
C ASN A 92 -0.74 -4.53 3.97
N ALA A 93 -0.50 -5.22 5.09
CA ALA A 93 -1.15 -6.50 5.38
C ALA A 93 -2.65 -6.38 5.71
N HIS A 94 -3.18 -5.17 5.89
CA HIS A 94 -4.59 -4.93 6.16
C HIS A 94 -4.97 -3.49 5.81
N GLU A 95 -5.93 -3.31 4.92
CA GLU A 95 -6.37 -2.00 4.43
C GLU A 95 -7.86 -2.00 4.12
N HIS A 96 -8.47 -0.83 4.17
CA HIS A 96 -9.89 -0.63 3.86
C HIS A 96 -10.09 0.48 2.81
N PRO A 97 -9.61 0.32 1.55
CA PRO A 97 -9.61 1.40 0.56
C PRO A 97 -10.98 2.04 0.32
N ALA A 98 -12.06 1.27 0.45
CA ALA A 98 -13.44 1.75 0.34
C ALA A 98 -13.79 2.86 1.34
N PHE A 99 -13.07 2.94 2.48
CA PHE A 99 -13.32 3.85 3.59
C PHE A 99 -12.17 4.86 3.81
N SER A 100 -11.00 4.65 3.20
CA SER A 100 -9.77 5.39 3.49
C SER A 100 -9.69 6.82 2.94
N HIS A 101 -10.77 7.32 2.31
CA HIS A 101 -10.86 8.67 1.76
C HIS A 101 -11.24 9.73 2.80
N ALA A 102 -11.65 9.32 4.00
CA ALA A 102 -11.88 10.25 5.09
C ALA A 102 -10.54 10.82 5.58
N PHE A 103 -10.46 12.14 5.67
CA PHE A 103 -9.30 12.82 6.23
C PHE A 103 -9.45 12.91 7.75
N PRO A 104 -8.35 12.76 8.51
CA PRO A 104 -8.37 13.12 9.92
C PRO A 104 -8.75 14.60 10.04
N ASP A 105 -9.76 14.91 10.85
CA ASP A 105 -10.17 16.30 11.08
C ASP A 105 -8.99 17.08 11.69
N ALA A 106 -8.58 18.14 11.01
CA ALA A 106 -7.41 18.94 11.40
C ALA A 106 -7.58 19.65 12.76
N ASN A 107 -8.81 19.73 13.26
CA ASN A 107 -9.15 20.32 14.56
C ASN A 107 -9.55 19.25 15.60
N LEU A 108 -9.34 17.97 15.30
CA LEU A 108 -9.73 16.87 16.17
C LEU A 108 -8.89 16.92 17.46
N ASN A 109 -9.44 17.55 18.49
CA ASN A 109 -8.91 17.61 19.85
C ASN A 109 -9.49 16.59 20.87
N PRO A 110 -10.20 15.50 20.51
CA PRO A 110 -10.42 14.39 21.42
C PRO A 110 -9.27 13.37 21.31
N GLY A 111 -8.45 13.31 22.36
CA GLY A 111 -7.78 12.05 22.68
C GLY A 111 -8.85 11.04 23.08
N TYR A 112 -9.14 10.08 22.20
CA TYR A 112 -9.96 8.93 22.54
C TYR A 112 -9.08 7.88 23.21
N ALA A 113 -9.46 7.44 24.40
CA ALA A 113 -8.78 6.39 25.14
C ALA A 113 -9.25 5.00 24.71
N HIS A 114 -10.49 4.90 24.20
CA HIS A 114 -11.05 3.66 23.69
C HIS A 114 -11.78 3.89 22.36
N ARG A 115 -11.75 2.90 21.46
CA ARG A 115 -12.34 3.04 20.12
C ARG A 115 -13.84 3.30 20.11
N ASP A 116 -14.57 2.71 21.06
CA ASP A 116 -16.02 2.91 21.16
C ASP A 116 -16.38 4.34 21.54
N GLU A 117 -15.48 5.10 22.17
CA GLU A 117 -15.73 6.51 22.46
C GLU A 117 -16.01 7.33 21.20
N TRP A 118 -15.23 7.11 20.13
CA TRP A 118 -15.46 7.79 18.86
C TRP A 118 -16.48 7.09 17.97
N ARG A 119 -16.62 5.76 18.07
CA ARG A 119 -17.61 5.02 17.27
C ARG A 119 -19.05 5.23 17.74
N LEU A 120 -19.25 5.37 19.06
CA LEU A 120 -20.58 5.45 19.70
C LEU A 120 -20.84 6.79 20.38
N GLY A 121 -19.84 7.67 20.50
CA GLY A 121 -20.00 8.95 21.22
C GLY A 121 -20.20 8.77 22.73
N ILE A 122 -19.56 7.75 23.33
CA ILE A 122 -19.66 7.46 24.77
C ILE A 122 -18.55 8.17 25.57
N GLY A 123 -18.68 8.20 26.90
CA GLY A 123 -17.65 8.79 27.77
C GLY A 123 -17.55 10.33 27.63
N GLY A 124 -18.60 11.00 27.15
CA GLY A 124 -18.59 12.44 26.90
C GLY A 124 -17.79 12.86 25.66
N LYS A 125 -17.46 11.91 24.79
CA LYS A 125 -16.72 12.14 23.55
C LYS A 125 -17.68 12.27 22.35
N VAL A 126 -17.21 12.94 21.30
CA VAL A 126 -17.98 13.12 20.06
C VAL A 126 -17.93 11.84 19.24
N GLN A 127 -19.07 11.41 18.71
CA GLN A 127 -19.11 10.34 17.72
C GLN A 127 -18.56 10.86 16.38
N LEU A 128 -17.60 10.14 15.79
CA LEU A 128 -17.11 10.45 14.45
C LEU A 128 -17.99 9.79 13.38
N PRO A 129 -18.30 10.51 12.28
CA PRO A 129 -19.05 9.93 11.19
C PRO A 129 -18.22 8.83 10.50
N SER A 130 -18.87 7.72 10.17
CA SER A 130 -18.29 6.74 9.25
C SER A 130 -18.41 7.31 7.83
N PRO A 131 -17.34 7.33 7.03
CA PRO A 131 -17.44 7.63 5.62
C PRO A 131 -18.30 6.60 4.89
N GLU A 132 -18.90 7.05 3.80
CA GLU A 132 -19.63 6.18 2.87
C GLU A 132 -18.67 5.22 2.17
N ALA A 133 -19.05 3.95 2.02
CA ALA A 133 -18.18 2.99 1.37
C ALA A 133 -18.18 3.19 -0.15
N TYR A 134 -17.01 3.37 -0.76
CA TYR A 134 -16.85 3.37 -2.21
C TYR A 134 -16.38 2.01 -2.73
N TYR A 135 -17.12 1.44 -3.68
CA TYR A 135 -16.72 0.23 -4.38
C TYR A 135 -16.45 0.54 -5.85
N TYR A 136 -15.58 -0.26 -6.47
CA TYR A 136 -15.25 -0.06 -7.87
C TYR A 136 -16.45 -0.35 -8.77
N ASP A 137 -16.94 0.67 -9.44
CA ASP A 137 -17.88 0.60 -10.55
C ASP A 137 -17.25 1.32 -11.76
N PRO A 138 -16.98 0.63 -12.88
CA PRO A 138 -16.42 1.27 -14.07
C PRO A 138 -17.33 2.35 -14.70
N GLY A 139 -18.62 2.36 -14.38
CA GLY A 139 -19.55 3.41 -14.78
C GLY A 139 -19.57 4.63 -13.85
N ASP A 140 -18.98 4.52 -12.65
CA ASP A 140 -18.90 5.60 -11.68
C ASP A 140 -17.47 6.18 -11.62
N THR A 141 -17.32 7.33 -12.26
CA THR A 141 -16.07 8.08 -12.31
C THR A 141 -15.61 8.60 -10.94
N GLU A 142 -16.54 8.92 -10.05
CA GLU A 142 -16.22 9.50 -8.74
C GLU A 142 -15.67 8.42 -7.81
N SER A 143 -16.41 7.31 -7.64
CA SER A 143 -15.94 6.15 -6.87
C SER A 143 -14.59 5.63 -7.38
N THR A 144 -14.41 5.58 -8.70
CA THR A 144 -13.13 5.17 -9.32
C THR A 144 -12.00 6.13 -8.99
N ALA A 145 -12.22 7.44 -9.07
CA ALA A 145 -11.19 8.45 -8.77
C ALA A 145 -10.79 8.44 -7.29
N ILE A 146 -11.75 8.26 -6.38
CA ILE A 146 -11.49 8.17 -4.93
C ILE A 146 -10.63 6.94 -4.63
N LEU A 147 -11.00 5.76 -5.12
CA LEU A 147 -10.24 4.53 -4.91
C LEU A 147 -8.83 4.61 -5.53
N LEU A 148 -8.70 5.21 -6.72
CA LEU A 148 -7.40 5.47 -7.35
C LEU A 148 -6.50 6.36 -6.48
N ALA A 149 -7.06 7.45 -5.94
CA ALA A 149 -6.31 8.34 -5.06
C ALA A 149 -5.79 7.61 -3.81
N MET A 150 -6.59 6.68 -3.26
CA MET A 150 -6.19 5.86 -2.11
C MET A 150 -5.07 4.88 -2.46
N GLU A 151 -5.17 4.16 -3.58
CA GLU A 151 -4.10 3.26 -4.02
C GLU A 151 -2.81 4.02 -4.37
N LEU A 152 -2.93 5.23 -4.93
CA LEU A 152 -1.78 6.10 -5.22
C LEU A 152 -1.08 6.55 -3.94
N ARG A 153 -1.82 6.85 -2.86
CA ARG A 153 -1.22 7.19 -1.55
C ARG A 153 -0.34 6.04 -1.03
N HIS A 154 -0.78 4.79 -1.17
CA HIS A 154 0.02 3.63 -0.79
C HIS A 154 1.27 3.48 -1.66
N LEU A 155 1.13 3.65 -2.97
CA LEU A 155 2.26 3.58 -3.91
C LEU A 155 3.32 4.65 -3.62
N LEU A 156 2.90 5.89 -3.39
CA LEU A 156 3.79 7.00 -3.02
C LEU A 156 4.46 6.77 -1.65
N GLY A 157 3.81 6.04 -0.75
CA GLY A 157 4.38 5.56 0.51
C GLY A 157 5.33 4.36 0.38
N GLY A 158 5.55 3.84 -0.84
CA GLY A 158 6.42 2.70 -1.11
C GLY A 158 5.77 1.33 -0.97
N ALA A 159 4.46 1.26 -0.75
CA ALA A 159 3.73 0.00 -0.77
C ALA A 159 3.53 -0.49 -2.20
N THR A 160 3.69 -1.80 -2.40
CA THR A 160 3.49 -2.46 -3.70
C THR A 160 2.36 -3.49 -3.66
N ALA A 161 1.96 -3.89 -2.45
CA ALA A 161 0.81 -4.74 -2.23
C ALA A 161 -0.02 -4.28 -1.02
N ILE A 162 -1.31 -4.50 -1.09
CA ILE A 162 -2.27 -4.33 0.00
C ILE A 162 -3.11 -5.60 0.15
N ALA A 163 -3.57 -5.91 1.36
CA ALA A 163 -4.67 -6.83 1.60
C ALA A 163 -5.87 -6.02 2.06
N GLY A 164 -6.84 -5.77 1.19
CA GLY A 164 -7.92 -4.86 1.56
C GLY A 164 -9.24 -5.00 0.84
N THR A 165 -10.26 -4.37 1.42
CA THR A 165 -11.65 -4.38 0.94
C THR A 165 -11.92 -3.20 0.01
N GLY A 166 -11.87 -3.43 -1.30
CA GLY A 166 -12.09 -2.41 -2.34
C GLY A 166 -10.89 -2.21 -3.26
N GLY A 167 -10.92 -1.15 -4.07
CA GLY A 167 -9.82 -0.76 -4.95
C GLY A 167 -10.09 -0.87 -6.45
N VAL A 168 -9.21 -0.27 -7.24
CA VAL A 168 -9.27 -0.20 -8.70
C VAL A 168 -8.33 -1.22 -9.35
N PRO A 169 -8.60 -1.67 -10.59
CA PRO A 169 -7.63 -2.46 -11.34
C PRO A 169 -6.38 -1.63 -11.70
N GLY A 170 -5.19 -2.20 -11.48
CA GLY A 170 -3.97 -1.77 -12.18
C GLY A 170 -3.06 -0.73 -11.50
N VAL A 171 -3.32 -0.32 -10.26
CA VAL A 171 -2.46 0.65 -9.56
C VAL A 171 -1.58 -0.05 -8.52
N ILE A 172 -2.15 -0.50 -7.41
CA ILE A 172 -1.46 -1.37 -6.45
C ILE A 172 -1.97 -2.81 -6.57
N ARG A 173 -1.14 -3.77 -6.14
CA ARG A 173 -1.56 -5.16 -6.07
C ARG A 173 -2.46 -5.35 -4.85
N ASN A 174 -3.73 -5.70 -5.04
CA ASN A 174 -4.61 -6.07 -3.95
C ASN A 174 -4.75 -7.60 -3.88
N ILE A 175 -4.21 -8.21 -2.82
CA ILE A 175 -4.15 -9.67 -2.67
C ILE A 175 -5.51 -10.30 -2.29
N ASN A 176 -6.48 -9.52 -1.82
CA ASN A 176 -7.84 -9.99 -1.51
C ASN A 176 -8.76 -10.03 -2.74
N ARG A 177 -8.32 -9.49 -3.89
CA ARG A 177 -9.12 -9.54 -5.12
C ARG A 177 -8.86 -10.85 -5.85
N HIS A 178 -9.64 -11.87 -5.52
CA HIS A 178 -9.49 -13.28 -5.97
C HIS A 178 -9.42 -13.52 -7.49
N VAL A 179 -9.70 -12.54 -8.35
CA VAL A 179 -9.62 -12.74 -9.79
C VAL A 179 -9.11 -11.48 -10.49
N ARG A 180 -7.88 -11.53 -10.99
CA ARG A 180 -7.38 -10.69 -12.08
C ARG A 180 -6.84 -11.62 -13.16
N ASP A 181 -7.41 -11.59 -14.36
CA ASP A 181 -6.87 -12.34 -15.51
C ASP A 181 -5.41 -11.92 -15.74
N GLY A 182 -4.49 -12.89 -15.63
CA GLY A 182 -3.06 -12.67 -15.86
C GLY A 182 -2.22 -12.32 -14.62
N ASP A 183 -2.75 -12.35 -13.39
CA ASP A 183 -1.92 -12.19 -12.18
C ASP A 183 -1.13 -13.49 -11.91
N PRO A 184 0.22 -13.47 -11.96
CA PRO A 184 1.05 -14.66 -11.86
C PRO A 184 1.16 -15.23 -10.44
N ALA A 185 0.61 -14.58 -9.43
CA ALA A 185 0.55 -15.15 -8.07
C ALA A 185 -0.90 -15.28 -7.60
N LEU A 186 -1.42 -16.49 -7.78
CA LEU A 186 -2.60 -16.99 -7.11
C LEU A 186 -2.29 -17.07 -5.61
N TYR A 187 -3.00 -16.31 -4.79
CA TYR A 187 -2.96 -16.48 -3.34
C TYR A 187 -4.06 -17.45 -2.94
N ASP A 188 -3.70 -18.44 -2.12
CA ASP A 188 -4.59 -19.51 -1.67
C ASP A 188 -5.48 -19.08 -0.47
N ALA A 189 -5.33 -17.83 0.00
CA ALA A 189 -6.04 -17.30 1.15
C ALA A 189 -6.40 -15.83 0.98
N GLU A 190 -7.67 -15.50 1.21
CA GLU A 190 -8.14 -14.15 1.49
C GLU A 190 -7.62 -13.73 2.86
N ALA A 191 -7.06 -12.52 3.00
CA ALA A 191 -6.85 -11.96 4.32
C ALA A 191 -8.23 -11.72 4.93
N ASP A 192 -8.52 -12.40 6.06
CA ASP A 192 -9.70 -12.13 6.86
C ASP A 192 -9.60 -10.70 7.39
N VAL A 193 -10.47 -9.85 6.85
CA VAL A 193 -10.60 -8.42 7.15
C VAL A 193 -11.75 -8.15 8.10
N THR A 194 -12.25 -9.18 8.79
CA THR A 194 -13.24 -8.99 9.85
C THR A 194 -12.67 -8.09 10.94
N THR A 195 -13.27 -6.92 11.07
CA THR A 195 -12.88 -5.92 12.04
C THR A 195 -13.58 -6.19 13.37
N PHE A 196 -12.79 -6.66 14.33
CA PHE A 196 -13.01 -6.58 15.78
C PHE A 196 -14.17 -7.40 16.36
N PRO A 197 -13.91 -8.57 16.96
CA PRO A 197 -14.95 -9.33 17.64
C PRO A 197 -15.41 -8.71 18.96
N PHE A 198 -14.59 -7.88 19.62
CA PHE A 198 -14.81 -7.54 21.04
C PHE A 198 -15.34 -6.13 21.31
N SER A 199 -16.25 -6.03 22.27
CA SER A 199 -16.87 -4.80 22.77
C SER A 199 -16.01 -4.03 23.78
N PHE A 200 -16.57 -2.99 24.39
CA PHE A 200 -15.95 -2.25 25.50
C PHE A 200 -15.59 -3.16 26.69
N SER A 201 -16.27 -4.30 26.83
CA SER A 201 -15.97 -5.36 27.80
C SER A 201 -15.12 -6.48 27.19
N VAL A 202 -14.10 -6.13 26.40
CA VAL A 202 -13.27 -7.11 25.65
C VAL A 202 -12.70 -8.23 26.51
N VAL A 203 -12.37 -7.94 27.76
CA VAL A 203 -11.83 -8.95 28.68
C VAL A 203 -12.91 -9.95 29.06
N GLU A 204 -14.09 -9.47 29.43
CA GLU A 204 -15.24 -10.31 29.78
C GLU A 204 -15.77 -11.10 28.58
N ASP A 205 -15.83 -10.46 27.40
CA ASP A 205 -16.25 -11.10 26.15
C ASP A 205 -15.29 -12.25 25.78
N LEU A 206 -13.97 -12.02 25.91
CA LEU A 206 -12.96 -13.03 25.62
C LEU A 206 -12.95 -14.17 26.65
N GLU A 207 -13.15 -13.86 27.93
CA GLU A 207 -13.26 -14.84 29.00
C GLU A 207 -14.46 -15.78 28.77
N ASP A 208 -15.62 -15.22 28.39
CA ASP A 208 -16.83 -15.99 28.10
C ASP A 208 -16.65 -16.87 26.85
N GLU A 209 -16.06 -16.35 25.78
CA GLU A 209 -15.72 -17.13 24.58
C GLU A 209 -14.77 -18.29 24.88
N CYS A 210 -13.70 -18.00 25.63
CA CYS A 210 -12.70 -19.00 26.03
C CYS A 210 -13.29 -20.06 26.99
N ALA A 211 -14.36 -19.73 27.72
CA ALA A 211 -15.13 -20.66 28.54
C ALA A 211 -16.13 -21.51 27.72
N GLY A 212 -16.18 -21.36 26.40
CA GLY A 212 -17.12 -22.05 25.51
C GLY A 212 -18.47 -21.35 25.38
N GLY A 213 -18.55 -20.09 25.80
CA GLY A 213 -19.68 -19.19 25.59
C GLY A 213 -19.86 -18.81 24.12
N PRO A 214 -20.89 -18.02 23.79
CA PRO A 214 -21.15 -17.59 22.43
C PRO A 214 -20.01 -16.69 21.93
N VAL A 215 -19.68 -16.79 20.64
CA VAL A 215 -18.80 -15.81 19.99
C VAL A 215 -19.49 -14.47 19.99
N HIS A 216 -18.93 -13.53 20.75
CA HIS A 216 -19.39 -12.16 20.82
C HIS A 216 -19.02 -11.48 19.51
N ARG A 217 -20.05 -10.96 18.83
CA ARG A 217 -19.90 -10.19 17.60
C ARG A 217 -20.71 -8.92 17.81
N PHE A 218 -20.20 -7.79 17.34
CA PHE A 218 -21.01 -6.60 17.33
C PHE A 218 -22.26 -6.84 16.48
N PRO A 219 -23.47 -6.52 16.99
CA PRO A 219 -24.64 -6.45 16.14
C PRO A 219 -24.38 -5.37 15.07
N PRO A 220 -24.79 -5.59 13.82
CA PRO A 220 -24.72 -4.56 12.80
C PRO A 220 -25.42 -3.30 13.31
N VAL A 221 -24.72 -2.17 13.34
CA VAL A 221 -25.29 -0.89 13.76
C VAL A 221 -26.05 -0.30 12.57
N GLY A 222 -27.23 -0.85 12.28
CA GLY A 222 -28.01 -0.51 11.08
C GLY A 222 -27.33 -0.95 9.77
N ASP A 223 -27.74 -0.35 8.65
CA ASP A 223 -27.17 -0.64 7.31
C ASP A 223 -25.72 -0.18 7.16
N ASN A 224 -25.24 0.66 8.09
CA ASN A 224 -23.86 1.13 8.13
C ASN A 224 -23.04 0.20 9.01
N LEU A 225 -22.37 -0.77 8.40
CA LEU A 225 -21.28 -1.50 9.04
C LEU A 225 -20.25 -0.46 9.49
N PRO A 226 -20.04 -0.24 10.81
CA PRO A 226 -19.07 0.74 11.29
C PRO A 226 -17.68 0.16 11.09
N PHE A 227 -17.17 0.26 9.87
CA PHE A 227 -15.78 0.06 9.51
C PHE A 227 -15.12 1.41 9.57
N MET A 228 -14.15 1.59 10.47
CA MET A 228 -13.14 2.62 10.28
C MET A 228 -11.81 2.16 10.86
N ALA A 229 -10.89 1.83 9.96
CA ALA A 229 -9.47 1.79 10.21
C ALA A 229 -8.94 3.22 10.09
N TYR A 230 -8.76 3.90 11.23
CA TYR A 230 -7.79 4.97 11.31
C TYR A 230 -6.54 4.37 11.97
N VAL A 231 -5.48 4.21 11.17
CA VAL A 231 -4.11 4.06 11.67
C VAL A 231 -3.37 5.36 11.38
#